data_AF-A0A645HBP6-F1
#
_entry.id   AF-A0A645HBP6-F1
#
_cell.length_a   1.000
_cell.length_b   1.000
_cell.length_c   1.000
_cell.angle_alpha   90.00
_cell.angle_beta   90.00
_cell.angle_gamma   90.00
#
_symmetry.space_group_name_H-M   'P 1'
#
loop_
_entity.id
_entity.type
_entity.pdbx_description
1 polymer ?
#
loop_
_entity_poly.entity_id
_entity_poly.type
_entity_poly.pdbx_seq_one_letter_code
_entity_poly.pdbx_strand_id
1 'polypeptide(L)'
;MRYTQYFEHLNGEHDIVKSSVVTVRTPILQDGEEYRLDLINAPANFEAAKKYAEQPVVALFDKNNQMLVQQVGANTEQKPWLGQGIFSKTTDLTQKKTALQNQPAPIYTQAAVQSKMVAATSSESLTSGVTADQQLIQLWQKANKAERQKFMSWLAEHSN
;
A
#
# COMPACT_ATOMS: atom_id res chain seq x y z
N MET A 1 -8.86 7.45 6.36
CA MET A 1 -8.28 8.75 5.91
C MET A 1 -8.78 9.07 4.51
N ARG A 2 -8.71 10.32 4.04
CA ARG A 2 -9.04 10.72 2.65
C ARG A 2 -7.94 11.63 2.12
N TYR A 3 -7.61 11.48 0.85
CA TYR A 3 -6.85 12.46 0.09
C TYR A 3 -7.75 13.64 -0.26
N THR A 4 -7.25 14.86 -0.10
CA THR A 4 -7.90 16.09 -0.53
C THR A 4 -6.83 17.05 -0.98
N GLN A 5 -6.99 17.62 -2.18
CA GLN A 5 -6.04 18.58 -2.73
C GLN A 5 -6.79 19.72 -3.39
N TYR A 6 -6.30 20.94 -3.13
CA TYR A 6 -6.82 22.18 -3.66
C TYR A 6 -5.92 22.66 -4.81
N PHE A 7 -6.55 23.10 -5.90
CA PHE A 7 -5.88 23.61 -7.09
C PHE A 7 -6.41 24.99 -7.40
N GLU A 8 -5.49 25.94 -7.61
CA GLU A 8 -5.81 27.28 -8.10
C GLU A 8 -5.52 27.37 -9.59
N HIS A 9 -6.45 27.96 -10.32
CA HIS A 9 -6.35 28.18 -11.74
C HIS A 9 -6.04 29.66 -12.01
N LEU A 10 -5.40 29.94 -13.15
CA LEU A 10 -4.92 31.29 -13.51
C LEU A 10 -6.04 32.34 -13.63
N ASN A 11 -7.28 31.90 -13.82
CA ASN A 11 -8.47 32.74 -13.91
C ASN A 11 -9.15 33.00 -12.54
N GLY A 12 -8.55 32.55 -11.44
CA GLY A 12 -9.13 32.64 -10.10
C GLY A 12 -10.19 31.58 -9.80
N GLU A 13 -10.43 30.63 -10.71
CA GLU A 13 -11.19 29.42 -10.40
C GLU A 13 -10.35 28.51 -9.49
N HIS A 14 -11.04 27.71 -8.68
CA HIS A 14 -10.39 26.71 -7.84
C HIS A 14 -11.15 25.39 -7.93
N ASP A 15 -10.39 24.31 -7.98
CA ASP A 15 -10.94 22.96 -7.94
C ASP A 15 -10.43 22.22 -6.71
N ILE A 16 -11.31 21.39 -6.12
CA ILE A 16 -10.96 20.53 -5.00
C ILE A 16 -11.15 19.08 -5.42
N VAL A 17 -10.05 18.34 -5.44
CA VAL A 17 -10.06 16.89 -5.69
C VAL A 17 -10.13 16.16 -4.36
N LYS A 18 -11.05 15.19 -4.24
CA LYS A 18 -11.24 14.37 -3.04
C LYS A 18 -11.29 12.89 -3.40
N SER A 19 -10.62 12.06 -2.62
CA SER A 19 -10.72 10.60 -2.76
C SER A 19 -11.84 9.99 -1.93
N SER A 20 -12.13 8.73 -2.24
CA SER A 20 -12.84 7.84 -1.32
C SER A 20 -12.04 7.59 -0.02
N VAL A 21 -12.71 7.04 0.99
CA VAL A 21 -12.07 6.70 2.27
C VAL A 21 -11.07 5.55 2.08
N VAL A 22 -9.82 5.77 2.47
CA VAL A 22 -8.79 4.74 2.56
C VAL A 22 -8.76 4.18 3.98
N THR A 23 -8.86 2.85 4.08
CA THR A 23 -8.73 2.13 5.35
C THR A 23 -7.31 1.61 5.46
N VAL A 24 -6.50 2.23 6.31
CA VAL A 24 -5.12 1.79 6.55
C VAL A 24 -5.13 0.68 7.60
N ARG A 25 -4.62 -0.49 7.23
CA ARG A 25 -4.41 -1.58 8.18
C ARG A 25 -3.04 -1.42 8.81
N THR A 26 -3.00 -1.01 10.06
CA THR A 26 -1.75 -0.80 10.78
C THR A 26 -1.21 -2.13 11.32
N PRO A 27 0.12 -2.31 11.37
CA PRO A 27 0.72 -3.37 12.17
C PRO A 27 0.50 -3.11 13.67
N ILE A 28 1.01 -4.00 14.53
CA ILE A 28 1.03 -3.75 15.97
C ILE A 28 1.92 -2.52 16.21
N LEU A 29 1.30 -1.42 16.65
CA LEU A 29 1.97 -0.19 17.02
C LEU A 29 2.47 -0.29 18.47
N GLN A 30 3.64 0.28 18.73
CA GLN A 30 4.21 0.32 20.07
C GLN A 30 3.60 1.48 20.86
N ASP A 31 3.38 1.27 22.15
CA ASP A 31 2.81 2.30 23.02
C ASP A 31 3.83 3.41 23.29
N GLY A 32 3.35 4.65 23.35
CA GLY A 32 4.20 5.84 23.54
C GLY A 32 5.03 6.27 22.32
N GLU A 33 4.90 5.59 21.18
CA GLU A 33 5.59 5.93 19.93
C GLU A 33 4.72 6.80 19.00
N GLU A 34 5.37 7.71 18.27
CA GLU A 34 4.70 8.56 17.29
C GLU A 34 4.71 7.94 15.89
N TYR A 35 3.55 8.00 15.22
CA TYR A 35 3.39 7.51 13.86
C TYR A 35 2.73 8.58 12.99
N ARG A 36 3.22 8.73 11.76
CA ARG A 36 2.69 9.69 10.78
C ARG A 36 2.05 8.95 9.61
N LEU A 37 0.84 9.35 9.25
CA LEU A 37 0.23 8.96 7.98
C LEU A 37 0.60 9.98 6.91
N ASP A 38 1.03 9.50 5.75
CA ASP A 38 1.38 10.35 4.62
C ASP A 38 0.87 9.78 3.29
N LEU A 39 0.81 10.64 2.28
CA LEU A 39 0.42 10.28 0.93
C LEU A 39 1.68 10.01 0.10
N ILE A 40 1.69 8.89 -0.62
CA ILE A 40 2.81 8.52 -1.48
C ILE A 40 2.51 8.99 -2.90
N ASN A 41 3.45 9.74 -3.50
CA ASN A 41 3.38 10.20 -4.88
C ASN A 41 2.12 11.03 -5.19
N ALA A 42 1.69 11.88 -4.26
CA ALA A 42 0.59 12.80 -4.51
C ALA A 42 0.99 13.81 -5.61
N PRO A 43 0.24 13.89 -6.73
CA PRO A 43 0.59 14.77 -7.82
C PRO A 43 0.22 16.23 -7.54
N ALA A 44 0.99 17.15 -8.12
CA ALA A 44 0.79 18.59 -8.00
C ALA A 44 -0.09 19.19 -9.11
N ASN A 45 -0.46 18.41 -10.14
CA ASN A 45 -1.32 18.88 -11.22
C ASN A 45 -2.73 18.30 -11.08
N PHE A 46 -3.73 19.08 -11.51
CA PHE A 46 -5.14 18.76 -11.33
C PHE A 46 -5.55 17.45 -12.02
N GLU A 47 -5.13 17.22 -13.27
CA GLU A 47 -5.52 16.02 -14.03
C GLU A 47 -4.99 14.74 -13.39
N ALA A 48 -3.71 14.69 -13.03
CA ALA A 48 -3.13 13.54 -12.35
C ALA A 48 -3.71 13.39 -10.94
N ALA A 49 -4.06 14.48 -10.26
CA ALA A 49 -4.69 14.41 -8.95
C ALA A 49 -6.08 13.77 -9.00
N LYS A 50 -6.86 14.03 -10.05
CA LYS A 50 -8.12 13.33 -10.28
C LYS A 50 -7.90 11.82 -10.40
N LYS A 51 -6.89 11.40 -11.16
CA LYS A 51 -6.50 9.99 -11.28
C LYS A 51 -5.98 9.39 -9.97
N TYR A 52 -5.15 10.13 -9.25
CA TYR A 52 -4.66 9.71 -7.96
C TYR A 52 -5.78 9.60 -6.92
N ALA A 53 -6.81 10.44 -6.98
CA ALA A 53 -7.95 10.38 -6.06
C ALA A 53 -8.85 9.15 -6.27
N GLU A 54 -8.80 8.52 -7.45
CA GLU A 54 -9.47 7.24 -7.72
C GLU A 54 -8.81 6.10 -6.94
N GLN A 55 -7.47 6.12 -6.81
CA GLN A 55 -6.67 5.12 -6.09
C GLN A 55 -5.50 5.78 -5.32
N PRO A 56 -5.79 6.50 -4.23
CA PRO A 56 -4.75 7.17 -3.47
C PRO A 56 -3.87 6.14 -2.75
N VAL A 57 -2.58 6.42 -2.62
CA VAL A 57 -1.64 5.54 -1.93
C VAL A 57 -1.24 6.18 -0.62
N VAL A 58 -1.59 5.53 0.48
CA VAL A 58 -1.30 6.01 1.83
C VAL A 58 -0.22 5.15 2.44
N ALA A 59 0.71 5.76 3.16
CA ALA A 59 1.69 5.04 3.94
C ALA A 59 1.67 5.50 5.40
N LEU A 60 2.04 4.57 6.29
CA LEU A 60 2.32 4.84 7.69
C LEU A 60 3.83 4.87 7.89
N PHE A 61 4.30 5.87 8.62
CA PHE A 61 5.69 6.06 8.99
C PHE A 61 5.86 6.04 10.50
N ASP A 62 7.02 5.60 10.97
CA ASP A 62 7.44 5.77 12.36
C ASP A 62 8.05 7.18 12.61
N LYS A 63 8.45 7.44 13.86
CA LYS A 63 9.17 8.66 14.26
C LYS A 63 10.47 8.91 13.49
N ASN A 64 11.08 7.87 12.91
CA ASN A 64 12.31 7.94 12.15
C ASN A 64 12.06 8.13 10.64
N ASN A 65 10.82 8.44 10.25
CA ASN A 65 10.38 8.50 8.85
C ASN A 65 10.58 7.18 8.08
N GLN A 66 10.63 6.03 8.75
CA GLN A 66 10.65 4.72 8.13
C GLN A 66 9.22 4.28 7.81
N MET A 67 8.99 3.91 6.56
CA MET A 67 7.70 3.39 6.10
C MET A 67 7.46 2.03 6.75
N LEU A 68 6.31 1.85 7.39
CA LEU A 68 5.87 0.61 8.05
C LEU A 68 4.87 -0.15 7.18
N VAL A 69 3.86 0.55 6.69
CA VAL A 69 2.83 -0.02 5.83
C VAL A 69 2.49 0.92 4.70
N GLN A 70 2.21 0.36 3.54
CA GLN A 70 1.62 1.04 2.40
C GLN A 70 0.27 0.41 2.07
N GLN A 71 -0.73 1.25 1.88
CA GLN A 71 -2.10 0.87 1.59
C GLN A 71 -2.59 1.66 0.38
N VAL A 72 -3.01 0.94 -0.64
CA VAL A 72 -3.69 1.53 -1.80
C VAL A 72 -5.18 1.65 -1.50
N GLY A 73 -5.77 2.79 -1.89
CA GLY A 73 -7.19 3.06 -1.81
C GLY A 73 -8.03 2.12 -2.69
N ALA A 74 -9.35 2.15 -2.49
CA ALA A 74 -10.24 1.28 -3.27
C ALA A 74 -10.31 1.81 -4.69
N ASN A 75 -10.17 0.94 -5.70
CA ASN A 75 -10.39 1.37 -7.08
C ASN A 75 -11.86 1.78 -7.28
N THR A 76 -12.10 3.09 -7.45
CA THR A 76 -13.42 3.64 -7.73
C THR A 76 -13.84 3.52 -9.20
N GLU A 77 -12.96 3.08 -10.11
CA GLU A 77 -13.27 2.83 -11.53
C GLU A 77 -14.26 1.69 -11.72
N GLN A 78 -14.36 0.76 -10.76
CA GLN A 78 -15.48 -0.17 -10.69
C GLN A 78 -16.71 0.56 -10.18
N LYS A 79 -17.30 1.43 -11.02
CA LYS A 79 -18.57 2.13 -10.77
C LYS A 79 -19.64 1.12 -10.32
N PRO A 80 -20.03 1.04 -9.03
CA PRO A 80 -21.15 0.21 -8.60
C PRO A 80 -22.48 0.98 -8.71
N TRP A 81 -22.42 2.26 -9.07
CA TRP A 81 -23.56 3.19 -9.00
C TRP A 81 -24.41 3.24 -10.28
N LEU A 82 -24.00 2.57 -11.36
CA LEU A 82 -24.75 2.48 -12.63
C LEU A 82 -25.27 1.07 -12.94
N GLY A 83 -25.02 0.08 -12.08
CA GLY A 83 -25.33 -1.33 -12.36
C GLY A 83 -26.57 -1.90 -11.65
N GLN A 84 -27.07 -1.27 -10.58
CA GLN A 84 -28.24 -1.77 -9.88
C GLN A 84 -29.43 -0.86 -10.16
N GLY A 85 -30.35 -1.37 -10.98
CA GLY A 85 -31.68 -0.81 -11.13
C GLY A 85 -32.26 -0.45 -9.77
N ILE A 86 -32.75 0.78 -9.69
CA ILE A 86 -34.01 1.09 -9.02
C ILE A 86 -34.92 -0.15 -9.03
N PHE A 87 -35.44 -0.55 -7.87
CA PHE A 87 -36.27 -1.74 -7.62
C PHE A 87 -35.55 -3.06 -7.26
N SER A 88 -34.91 -3.11 -6.09
CA SER A 88 -35.26 -4.20 -5.17
C SER A 88 -35.10 -3.75 -3.72
N LYS A 89 -36.19 -4.00 -2.99
CA LYS A 89 -36.50 -3.54 -1.64
C LYS A 89 -35.55 -4.16 -0.60
N THR A 90 -35.45 -3.46 0.53
CA THR A 90 -34.86 -3.87 1.82
C THR A 90 -33.34 -3.73 1.95
N THR A 91 -32.86 -2.48 1.96
CA THR A 91 -31.56 -2.15 2.56
C THR A 91 -31.70 -2.13 4.06
N ASP A 92 -31.38 -3.26 4.69
CA ASP A 92 -31.02 -3.33 6.09
C ASP A 92 -29.82 -2.39 6.36
N LEU A 93 -30.04 -1.38 7.19
CA LEU A 93 -29.07 -0.33 7.56
C LEU A 93 -27.98 -0.82 8.53
N THR A 94 -27.93 -2.11 8.89
CA THR A 94 -26.93 -2.65 9.82
C THR A 94 -25.65 -3.15 9.14
N GLN A 95 -25.62 -3.28 7.80
CA GLN A 95 -24.42 -3.73 7.10
C GLN A 95 -23.55 -2.55 6.64
N LYS A 96 -22.80 -1.97 7.58
CA LYS A 96 -21.60 -1.17 7.33
C LYS A 96 -20.48 -2.03 6.70
N LYS A 97 -20.70 -2.58 5.50
CA LYS A 97 -19.73 -3.45 4.81
C LYS A 97 -19.61 -3.10 3.32
N THR A 98 -19.29 -1.85 3.00
CA THR A 98 -18.98 -1.48 1.61
C THR A 98 -17.94 -0.37 1.56
N ALA A 99 -16.73 -0.70 2.00
CA ALA A 99 -15.51 0.08 1.72
C ALA A 99 -14.26 -0.82 1.69
N LEU A 100 -14.31 -1.97 2.36
CA LEU A 100 -13.18 -2.89 2.47
C LEU A 100 -12.98 -3.81 1.24
N GLN A 101 -14.02 -4.04 0.43
CA GLN A 101 -14.04 -5.16 -0.52
C GLN A 101 -13.20 -4.92 -1.79
N ASN A 102 -12.88 -3.67 -2.09
CA ASN A 102 -12.14 -3.29 -3.31
C ASN A 102 -10.78 -2.61 -3.00
N GLN A 103 -10.29 -2.67 -1.76
CA GLN A 103 -8.98 -2.15 -1.39
C GLN A 103 -7.92 -3.26 -1.53
N PRO A 104 -6.83 -3.04 -2.28
CA PRO A 104 -5.71 -3.97 -2.33
C PRO A 104 -5.15 -4.26 -0.93
N ALA A 105 -4.50 -5.42 -0.76
CA ALA A 105 -3.91 -5.78 0.52
C ALA A 105 -2.81 -4.78 0.95
N PRO A 106 -2.66 -4.49 2.25
CA PRO A 106 -1.55 -3.70 2.77
C PRO A 106 -0.21 -4.37 2.46
N ILE A 107 0.76 -3.57 2.02
CA ILE A 107 2.15 -3.98 1.86
C ILE A 107 2.90 -3.54 3.11
N TYR A 108 3.38 -4.51 3.89
CA TYR A 108 4.19 -4.23 5.08
C TYR A 108 5.67 -4.27 4.73
N THR A 109 6.42 -3.31 5.25
CA THR A 109 7.87 -3.29 5.12
C THR A 109 8.53 -4.13 6.22
N GLN A 110 9.83 -4.41 6.09
CA GLN A 110 10.59 -5.17 7.07
C GLN A 110 10.59 -4.51 8.47
N ALA A 111 10.47 -3.18 8.55
CA ALA A 111 10.38 -2.43 9.81
C ALA A 111 9.05 -2.68 10.56
N ALA A 112 7.95 -2.96 9.85
CA ALA A 112 6.66 -3.28 10.47
C ALA A 112 6.55 -4.71 11.01
N VAL A 113 7.35 -5.64 10.49
CA VAL A 113 7.36 -7.06 10.93
C VAL A 113 8.37 -7.33 12.04
N GLN A 114 9.33 -6.42 12.26
CA GLN A 114 10.33 -6.53 13.34
C GLN A 114 9.75 -6.36 14.75
N SER A 115 8.56 -5.76 14.91
CA SER A 115 7.86 -5.73 16.20
C SER A 115 7.38 -7.11 16.67
N LYS A 116 7.50 -8.16 15.82
CA LYS A 116 7.13 -9.53 16.21
C LYS A 116 8.31 -10.48 16.37
N MET A 117 9.48 -10.27 15.76
CA MET A 117 10.57 -11.24 15.86
C MET A 117 11.94 -10.56 15.94
N VAL A 118 12.65 -10.88 17.02
CA VAL A 118 14.10 -11.03 16.97
C VAL A 118 14.43 -11.85 15.72
N ALA A 119 15.31 -11.32 14.86
CA ALA A 119 16.00 -11.96 13.73
C ALA A 119 15.72 -11.38 12.32
N ALA A 120 16.83 -11.29 11.59
CA ALA A 120 17.02 -11.04 10.16
C ALA A 120 17.03 -9.57 9.69
N THR A 121 18.25 -9.00 9.75
CA THR A 121 18.98 -8.44 8.58
C THR A 121 18.14 -8.35 7.29
N SER A 122 17.98 -7.20 6.64
CA SER A 122 19.04 -6.40 6.02
C SER A 122 18.41 -5.09 5.52
N SER A 123 18.97 -3.96 5.89
CA SER A 123 18.77 -2.70 5.15
C SER A 123 19.90 -2.53 4.13
N GLU A 124 19.69 -1.59 3.20
CA GLU A 124 20.52 -1.15 2.06
C GLU A 124 20.43 -1.99 0.78
N SER A 125 20.37 -1.41 -0.42
CA SER A 125 20.11 -0.04 -0.90
C SER A 125 20.12 -0.13 -2.43
N LEU A 126 19.41 0.79 -3.07
CA LEU A 126 19.38 1.07 -4.50
C LEU A 126 20.76 0.99 -5.18
N THR A 127 20.90 0.19 -6.25
CA THR A 127 21.80 0.50 -7.37
C THR A 127 21.12 0.15 -8.69
N SER A 128 20.89 1.17 -9.51
CA SER A 128 20.47 1.05 -10.90
C SER A 128 21.55 0.29 -11.68
N GLY A 129 21.22 -0.90 -12.21
CA GLY A 129 22.10 -1.69 -13.09
C GLY A 129 22.31 -3.16 -12.71
N VAL A 130 21.74 -3.64 -11.59
CA VAL A 130 21.84 -5.04 -11.20
C VAL A 130 20.72 -5.84 -11.87
N THR A 131 21.07 -6.75 -12.78
CA THR A 131 20.11 -7.67 -13.40
C THR A 131 19.46 -8.55 -12.32
N ALA A 132 18.23 -9.02 -12.56
CA ALA A 132 17.48 -9.84 -11.60
C ALA A 132 18.31 -11.05 -11.09
N ASP A 133 19.13 -11.63 -11.97
CA ASP A 133 20.04 -12.74 -11.65
C ASP A 133 21.06 -12.37 -10.56
N GLN A 134 21.62 -11.16 -10.62
CA GLN A 134 22.61 -10.70 -9.63
C GLN A 134 21.96 -10.41 -8.27
N GLN A 135 20.69 -9.98 -8.26
CA GLN A 135 19.94 -9.82 -7.00
C GLN A 135 19.64 -11.18 -6.36
N LEU A 136 19.28 -12.19 -7.17
CA LEU A 136 19.06 -13.56 -6.69
C LEU A 136 20.34 -14.15 -6.09
N ILE A 137 21.50 -13.96 -6.76
CA ILE A 137 22.80 -14.44 -6.28
C ILE A 137 23.15 -13.82 -4.92
N GLN A 138 22.99 -12.51 -4.77
CA GLN A 138 23.27 -11.84 -3.49
C GLN A 138 22.33 -12.31 -2.37
N LEU A 139 21.05 -12.54 -2.69
CA LEU A 139 20.09 -13.06 -1.74
C LEU A 139 20.44 -14.50 -1.30
N TRP A 140 20.84 -15.36 -2.24
CA TRP A 140 21.27 -16.73 -1.96
C TRP A 140 22.56 -16.78 -1.10
N GLN A 141 23.51 -15.88 -1.37
CA GLN A 141 24.73 -15.76 -0.57
C GLN A 141 24.43 -15.32 0.87
N LYS A 142 23.49 -14.38 1.06
CA LYS A 142 23.09 -13.90 2.39
C LYS A 142 22.19 -14.89 3.16
N ALA A 143 21.51 -15.80 2.48
CA ALA A 143 20.62 -16.79 3.10
C ALA A 143 21.38 -17.81 3.97
N ASN A 144 20.74 -18.23 5.06
CA ASN A 144 21.29 -19.21 6.00
C ASN A 144 21.13 -20.66 5.49
N LYS A 145 21.75 -21.63 6.18
CA LYS A 145 21.76 -23.06 5.75
C LYS A 145 20.36 -23.66 5.60
N ALA A 146 19.41 -23.32 6.47
CA ALA A 146 18.04 -23.84 6.41
C ALA A 146 17.26 -23.24 5.23
N GLU A 147 17.50 -21.96 4.92
CA GLU A 147 16.86 -21.28 3.78
C GLU A 147 17.37 -21.82 2.45
N ARG A 148 18.68 -22.06 2.34
CA ARG A 148 19.28 -22.69 1.15
C ARG A 148 18.74 -24.10 0.91
N GLN A 149 18.50 -24.88 1.98
CA GLN A 149 17.91 -26.21 1.85
C GLN A 149 16.49 -26.16 1.31
N LYS A 150 15.65 -25.24 1.80
CA LYS A 150 14.30 -25.05 1.26
C LYS A 150 14.32 -24.64 -0.22
N PHE A 151 15.26 -23.77 -0.60
CA PHE A 151 15.43 -23.38 -1.99
C PHE A 151 15.87 -24.56 -2.89
N MET A 152 16.79 -25.40 -2.41
CA MET A 152 17.19 -26.62 -3.12
C MET A 152 16.03 -27.62 -3.26
N SER A 153 15.21 -27.78 -2.23
CA SER A 153 14.00 -28.62 -2.29
C SER A 153 13.00 -28.10 -3.31
N TRP A 154 12.78 -26.79 -3.36
CA TRP A 154 11.90 -26.15 -4.34
C TRP A 154 12.41 -26.33 -5.78
N LEU A 155 13.72 -26.17 -6.01
CA LEU A 155 14.32 -26.42 -7.32
C LEU A 155 14.15 -27.87 -7.77
N ALA A 156 14.34 -28.84 -6.87
CA ALA A 156 14.14 -30.25 -7.18
C ALA A 156 12.67 -30.60 -7.49
N GLU A 157 11.73 -29.84 -6.92
CA GLU A 157 10.30 -29.98 -7.19
C GLU A 157 9.89 -29.33 -8.52
N HIS A 158 10.61 -28.31 -8.99
CA HIS A 158 10.33 -27.58 -10.23
C HIS A 158 11.19 -28.01 -11.43
N SER A 159 12.06 -29.04 -11.28
CA SER A 159 12.93 -29.55 -12.34
C SER A 159 12.35 -30.76 -13.10
N ASN A 160 11.04 -30.75 -13.41
CA ASN A 160 10.36 -31.81 -14.19
C ASN A 160 9.59 -31.21 -15.38
#